data_AF-A0A562N7S3-F1
#
_entry.id   AF-A0A562N7S3-F1
#
_cell.length_a   1.000
_cell.length_b   1.000
_cell.length_c   1.000
_cell.angle_alpha   90.00
_cell.angle_beta   90.00
_cell.angle_gamma   90.00
#
_symmetry.space_group_name_H-M   'P 1'
#
loop_
_entity.id
_entity.type
_entity.pdbx_description
1 polymer ?
#
loop_
_entity_poly.entity_id
_entity_poly.type
_entity_poly.pdbx_seq_one_letter_code
_entity_poly.pdbx_strand_id
1 'polypeptide(L)'
;MGLLNVIRPMALREKLPIREIARRTGLSRNTIKKYLNAGTIEPKFSLPERPSKLDPFAEKLAAWLKTETTKSRKQRRNLKQLHADLAALG
;
A
#
# COMPACT_ATOMS: atom_id res chain seq x y z
N MET A 1 3.88 12.59 12.00
CA MET A 1 4.98 11.61 11.85
C MET A 1 6.35 12.32 11.83
N GLY A 2 6.71 13.10 12.86
CA GLY A 2 7.97 13.87 12.86
C GLY A 2 8.98 13.34 13.88
N LEU A 3 8.60 13.42 15.16
CA LEU A 3 9.52 13.12 16.28
C LEU A 3 9.82 11.62 16.45
N LEU A 4 8.85 10.74 16.15
CA LEU A 4 9.04 9.29 16.24
C LEU A 4 10.08 8.77 15.23
N ASN A 5 10.15 9.39 14.06
CA ASN A 5 11.09 9.00 13.00
C ASN A 5 12.54 9.33 13.36
N VAL A 6 12.76 10.25 14.30
CA VAL A 6 14.10 10.61 14.80
C VAL A 6 14.44 9.79 16.05
N ILE A 7 13.51 9.67 17.01
CA ILE A 7 13.76 9.02 18.30
C ILE A 7 13.97 7.51 18.17
N ARG A 8 13.17 6.82 17.33
CA ARG A 8 13.21 5.35 17.24
C ARG A 8 14.48 4.78 16.61
N PRO A 9 15.01 5.31 15.49
CA PRO A 9 16.28 4.82 14.96
C PRO A 9 17.41 4.92 15.99
N MET A 10 17.49 6.05 16.71
CA MET A 10 18.51 6.25 17.74
C MET A 10 18.38 5.25 18.90
N ALA A 11 17.16 4.97 19.35
CA ALA A 11 16.92 4.06 20.48
C ALA A 11 16.96 2.56 20.10
N LEU A 12 16.34 2.18 18.97
CA LEU A 12 16.13 0.78 18.59
C LEU A 12 17.23 0.23 17.67
N ARG A 13 17.77 1.07 16.77
CA ARG A 13 18.81 0.65 15.80
C ARG A 13 20.22 0.95 16.32
N GLU A 14 20.45 2.18 16.74
CA GLU A 14 21.76 2.61 17.27
C GLU A 14 21.95 2.27 18.76
N LYS A 15 20.89 1.82 19.45
CA LYS A 15 20.89 1.44 20.87
C LYS A 15 21.46 2.53 21.80
N LEU A 16 21.27 3.81 21.44
CA LEU A 16 21.74 4.93 22.24
C LEU A 16 20.95 5.04 23.55
N PRO A 17 21.59 5.44 24.65
CA PRO A 17 20.89 5.63 25.91
C PRO A 17 19.97 6.85 25.84
N ILE A 18 18.82 6.82 26.51
CA ILE A 18 17.80 7.89 26.49
C ILE A 18 18.39 9.28 26.80
N ARG A 19 19.40 9.35 27.67
CA ARG A 19 20.12 10.59 28.00
C ARG A 19 20.81 11.23 26.79
N GLU A 20 21.35 10.40 25.91
CA GLU A 20 22.09 10.84 24.72
C GLU A 20 21.13 11.29 23.63
N ILE A 21 20.00 10.58 23.48
CA ILE A 21 18.91 10.99 22.60
C ILE A 21 18.36 12.36 23.03
N ALA A 22 18.17 12.59 24.34
CA ALA A 22 17.71 13.86 24.87
C ALA A 22 18.68 15.03 24.58
N ARG A 23 19.99 14.79 24.68
CA ARG A 23 21.01 15.82 24.35
C ARG A 23 21.00 16.18 22.88
N ARG A 24 20.89 15.19 21.99
CA ARG A 24 20.95 15.38 20.53
C ARG A 24 19.66 15.96 19.95
N THR A 25 18.51 15.60 20.52
CA THR A 25 17.19 16.02 20.01
C THR A 25 16.59 17.22 20.74
N GLY A 26 17.17 17.63 21.89
CA GLY A 26 16.62 18.69 22.73
C GLY A 26 15.29 18.34 23.41
N LEU A 27 14.85 17.07 23.32
CA LEU A 27 13.57 16.61 23.86
C LEU A 27 13.70 16.17 25.31
N SER A 28 12.62 16.38 26.08
CA SER A 28 12.57 15.89 27.45
C SER A 28 12.66 14.35 27.49
N ARG A 29 13.32 13.82 28.52
CA ARG A 29 13.43 12.37 28.73
C ARG A 29 12.06 11.71 28.86
N ASN A 30 11.08 12.44 29.42
CA ASN A 30 9.70 11.96 29.58
C ASN A 30 9.01 11.82 28.22
N THR A 31 9.26 12.77 27.32
CA THR A 31 8.76 12.75 25.94
C THR A 31 9.32 11.54 25.19
N ILE A 32 10.64 11.30 25.29
CA ILE A 32 11.28 10.14 24.66
C ILE A 32 10.70 8.83 25.21
N LYS A 33 10.58 8.68 26.53
CA LYS A 33 9.96 7.49 27.15
C LYS A 33 8.52 7.28 26.71
N LYS A 34 7.70 8.33 26.72
CA LYS A 34 6.30 8.28 26.26
C LYS A 34 6.21 7.76 24.83
N TYR A 35 7.06 8.27 23.93
CA TYR A 35 7.06 7.88 22.52
C TYR A 35 7.64 6.48 22.25
N LEU A 36 8.59 6.00 23.06
CA LEU A 36 9.08 4.63 22.99
C LEU A 36 8.05 3.63 23.52
N ASN A 37 7.35 3.97 24.61
CA ASN A 37 6.31 3.13 25.20
C ASN A 37 5.01 3.09 24.39
N ALA A 38 4.71 4.16 23.63
CA ALA A 38 3.48 4.26 22.85
C ALA A 38 3.34 3.21 21.72
N GLY A 39 4.34 2.33 21.51
CA GLY A 39 4.21 1.20 20.60
C GLY A 39 4.11 1.58 19.13
N THR A 40 4.40 0.62 18.25
CA THR A 40 4.47 0.76 16.79
C THR A 40 3.22 1.40 16.19
N ILE A 41 3.33 2.65 15.73
CA ILE A 41 2.48 3.13 14.65
C ILE A 41 3.03 2.47 13.38
N GLU A 42 2.25 1.58 12.78
CA GLU A 42 2.60 1.05 11.47
C GLU A 42 2.75 2.22 10.51
N PRO A 43 3.91 2.38 9.85
CA PRO A 43 4.03 3.36 8.79
C PRO A 43 3.05 2.97 7.70
N LYS A 44 1.90 3.66 7.66
CA LYS A 44 0.93 3.55 6.58
C LYS A 44 1.57 4.22 5.37
N PHE A 45 2.34 3.44 4.63
CA PHE A 45 2.81 3.84 3.32
C PHE A 45 1.56 3.99 2.45
N SER A 46 1.18 5.24 2.16
CA SER A 46 0.20 5.50 1.11
C SER A 46 0.86 5.10 -0.20
N LEU A 47 0.54 3.90 -0.69
CA LEU A 47 0.78 3.61 -2.09
C LEU A 47 -0.02 4.65 -2.87
N PRO A 48 0.61 5.46 -3.74
CA PRO A 48 -0.16 6.32 -4.63
C PRO A 48 -1.08 5.40 -5.43
N GLU A 49 -2.36 5.76 -5.51
CA GLU A 49 -3.34 5.08 -6.34
C GLU A 49 -2.84 5.21 -7.79
N ARG A 50 -2.18 4.16 -8.28
CA ARG A 50 -1.70 4.09 -9.66
C ARG A 50 -2.83 3.49 -10.47
N PRO A 51 -3.60 4.30 -11.23
CA PRO A 51 -4.61 3.74 -12.09
C PRO A 51 -3.93 2.79 -13.08
N SER A 52 -4.32 1.53 -13.04
CA SER A 52 -3.89 0.55 -14.01
C SER A 52 -4.50 0.90 -15.36
N LYS A 53 -3.82 0.54 -16.46
CA LYS A 53 -4.36 0.72 -17.83
C LYS A 53 -5.68 -0.05 -18.03
N LEU A 54 -5.99 -1.01 -17.16
CA LEU A 54 -7.18 -1.86 -17.22
C LEU A 54 -8.35 -1.30 -16.40
N ASP A 55 -8.11 -0.34 -15.51
CA ASP A 55 -9.15 0.23 -14.64
C ASP A 55 -10.29 0.87 -15.43
N PRO A 56 -10.05 1.58 -16.56
CA PRO A 56 -11.13 2.09 -17.41
C PRO A 56 -12.01 1.01 -18.04
N PHE A 57 -11.52 -0.23 -18.13
CA PHE A 57 -12.22 -1.35 -18.78
C PHE A 57 -12.82 -2.35 -17.79
N ALA A 58 -12.68 -2.13 -16.48
CA ALA A 58 -13.08 -3.07 -15.45
C ALA A 58 -14.57 -3.47 -15.53
N GLU A 59 -15.48 -2.50 -15.69
CA GLU A 59 -16.91 -2.75 -15.82
C GLU A 59 -17.25 -3.56 -17.08
N LYS A 60 -16.59 -3.24 -18.19
CA LYS A 60 -16.79 -3.91 -19.48
C LYS A 60 -16.30 -5.35 -19.46
N LEU A 61 -15.13 -5.58 -18.87
CA LEU A 61 -14.57 -6.91 -18.66
C LEU A 61 -15.45 -7.76 -17.75
N ALA A 62 -15.98 -7.19 -16.66
CA ALA A 62 -16.92 -7.86 -15.78
C ALA A 62 -18.22 -8.24 -16.51
N ALA A 63 -18.74 -7.36 -17.36
CA ALA A 63 -19.91 -7.65 -18.19
C ALA A 63 -19.64 -8.79 -19.18
N TRP A 64 -18.49 -8.77 -19.88
CA TRP A 64 -18.10 -9.85 -20.79
C TRP A 64 -18.00 -11.19 -20.08
N LEU A 65 -17.31 -11.25 -18.94
CA LEU A 65 -17.20 -12.48 -18.16
C LEU A 65 -18.56 -13.03 -17.75
N LYS A 66 -19.49 -12.17 -17.27
CA LYS A 66 -20.86 -12.58 -16.94
C LYS A 66 -21.59 -13.15 -18.16
N THR A 67 -21.52 -12.47 -19.31
CA THR A 67 -22.18 -12.95 -20.54
C THR A 67 -21.59 -14.28 -21.02
N GLU A 68 -20.28 -14.47 -20.91
CA GLU A 68 -19.60 -15.69 -21.31
C GLU A 68 -19.87 -16.85 -20.34
N THR A 69 -20.05 -16.58 -19.04
CA THR A 69 -20.44 -17.63 -18.09
C THR A 69 -21.81 -18.23 -18.38
N THR A 70 -22.76 -17.43 -18.86
CA THR A 70 -24.13 -17.87 -19.18
C THR A 70 -24.20 -18.67 -20.49
N LYS A 71 -23.23 -18.49 -21.40
CA LYS A 71 -23.21 -19.21 -22.68
C LYS A 71 -22.79 -20.67 -22.52
N SER A 72 -23.36 -21.52 -23.37
CA SER A 72 -22.94 -22.92 -23.53
C SER A 72 -21.48 -23.00 -23.95
N ARG A 73 -20.79 -24.09 -23.57
CA ARG A 73 -19.36 -24.31 -23.86
C ARG A 73 -19.01 -24.16 -25.35
N LYS A 74 -19.93 -24.49 -26.27
CA LYS A 74 -19.72 -24.37 -27.72
C LYS A 74 -19.82 -22.92 -28.24
N GLN A 75 -20.52 -22.05 -27.51
CA GLN A 75 -20.77 -20.66 -27.89
C GLN A 75 -19.95 -19.65 -27.07
N ARG A 76 -19.28 -20.11 -26.00
CA ARG A 76 -18.43 -19.29 -25.14
C ARG A 76 -17.16 -18.86 -25.90
N ARG A 77 -16.88 -17.57 -25.90
CA ARG A 77 -15.64 -16.99 -26.43
C ARG A 77 -14.44 -17.41 -25.59
N ASN A 78 -13.31 -17.62 -26.25
CA ASN A 78 -12.05 -17.92 -25.59
C ASN A 78 -11.44 -16.63 -25.01
N LEU A 79 -10.63 -16.73 -23.95
CA LEU A 79 -9.82 -15.66 -23.40
C LEU A 79 -8.97 -14.94 -24.46
N LYS A 80 -8.44 -15.66 -25.45
CA LYS A 80 -7.71 -15.04 -26.58
C LYS A 80 -8.58 -14.12 -27.43
N GLN A 81 -9.86 -14.46 -27.62
CA GLN A 81 -10.81 -13.63 -28.37
C GLN A 81 -11.20 -12.41 -27.53
N LEU A 82 -11.46 -12.58 -26.24
CA LEU A 82 -11.73 -11.46 -25.32
C LEU A 82 -10.53 -10.51 -25.22
N HIS A 83 -9.30 -11.03 -25.24
CA HIS A 83 -8.09 -10.21 -25.28
C HIS A 83 -7.96 -9.43 -26.59
N ALA A 84 -8.27 -10.05 -27.74
CA ALA A 84 -8.28 -9.34 -29.02
C ALA A 84 -9.35 -8.23 -29.04
N ASP A 85 -10.54 -8.52 -28.51
CA ASP A 85 -11.62 -7.54 -28.37
C ASP A 85 -11.20 -6.39 -27.43
N LEU A 86 -10.45 -6.68 -26.36
CA LEU A 86 -9.89 -5.69 -25.44
C LEU A 86 -8.80 -4.84 -26.10
N ALA A 87 -7.86 -5.45 -26.83
CA ALA A 87 -6.79 -4.75 -27.54
C ALA A 87 -7.32 -3.85 -28.66
N ALA A 88 -8.46 -4.19 -29.27
CA ALA A 88 -9.15 -3.33 -30.22
C ALA A 88 -9.78 -2.08 -29.57
N LEU A 89 -9.96 -2.08 -28.24
CA LEU A 89 -10.53 -0.96 -27.48
C LEU A 89 -9.46 -0.02 -26.89
N GLY A 90 -8.20 -0.43 -26.80
CA GLY A 90 -7.08 0.38 -26.31
C GLY A 90 -5.85 -0.40 -25.91
#